data_AF-A0A6T7DWK5-F1
#
_entry.id   AF-A0A6T7DWK5-F1
#
_cell.length_a   1.000
_cell.length_b   1.000
_cell.length_c   1.000
_cell.angle_alpha   90.00
_cell.angle_beta   90.00
_cell.angle_gamma   90.00
#
_symmetry.space_group_name_H-M   'P 1'
#
loop_
_entity.id
_entity.type
_entity.pdbx_description
1 polymer ?
#
loop_
_entity_poly.entity_id
_entity_poly.type
_entity_poly.pdbx_seq_one_letter_code
_entity_poly.pdbx_strand_id
1 'polypeptide(L)'
;NTWNSGVWICTPTGATAAMSSAGGLAMDLDSSDMQWRVREHLAHDRFAENDVEPYGIVSPKDNLYVRWNSQDGYAYIDGHHVKMHLQLGDELEISTKSPPLKLFCSEYDTEPTCR
;
A
#
# COMPACT_ATOMS: atom_id res chain seq x y z
N ASN A 1 -8.09 15.89 -1.96
CA ASN A 1 -8.58 14.93 -2.97
C ASN A 1 -7.60 14.88 -4.12
N THR A 2 -7.11 13.69 -4.45
CA THR A 2 -6.18 13.46 -5.58
C THR A 2 -6.94 12.73 -6.68
N TRP A 3 -6.78 13.17 -7.93
CA TRP A 3 -7.38 12.49 -9.08
C TRP A 3 -6.43 11.42 -9.60
N ASN A 4 -6.74 10.17 -9.27
CA ASN A 4 -5.96 9.00 -9.66
C ASN A 4 -6.86 7.78 -9.90
N SER A 5 -6.32 6.72 -10.49
CA SER A 5 -7.06 5.47 -10.72
C SER A 5 -7.06 4.50 -9.53
N GLY A 6 -6.38 4.86 -8.43
CA GLY A 6 -6.25 4.02 -7.26
C GLY A 6 -4.95 4.25 -6.49
N VAL A 7 -4.80 3.51 -5.41
CA VAL A 7 -3.64 3.53 -4.52
C VAL A 7 -3.14 2.11 -4.28
N TRP A 8 -1.84 1.92 -4.35
CA TRP A 8 -1.13 0.74 -3.89
C TRP A 8 -0.70 0.95 -2.45
N ILE A 9 -0.83 -0.08 -1.63
CA ILE A 9 -0.44 -0.06 -0.23
C ILE A 9 0.18 -1.41 0.09
N CYS A 10 1.33 -1.46 0.75
CA CYS A 10 1.94 -2.73 1.14
C CYS A 10 2.74 -2.65 2.45
N THR A 11 2.91 -3.82 3.06
CA THR A 11 3.90 -4.10 4.11
C THR A 11 5.30 -4.28 3.50
N PRO A 12 6.36 -4.42 4.30
CA PRO A 12 7.70 -4.65 3.76
C PRO A 12 7.83 -5.95 2.96
N THR A 13 7.20 -7.02 3.43
CA THR A 13 7.14 -8.30 2.71
C THR A 13 6.44 -8.20 1.35
N GLY A 14 5.48 -7.29 1.21
CA GLY A 14 4.77 -7.01 -0.05
C GLY A 14 5.48 -6.01 -0.96
N ALA A 15 6.55 -5.35 -0.50
CA ALA A 15 7.26 -4.31 -1.24
C ALA A 15 7.91 -4.83 -2.52
N THR A 16 8.29 -6.11 -2.55
CA THR A 16 8.88 -6.79 -3.71
C THR A 16 7.86 -7.36 -4.70
N ALA A 17 6.56 -7.31 -4.37
CA ALA A 17 5.48 -7.81 -5.20
C ALA A 17 4.94 -6.74 -6.17
N ALA A 18 3.62 -6.59 -6.31
CA ALA A 18 2.99 -5.59 -7.18
C ALA A 18 3.48 -4.15 -6.92
N MET A 19 3.85 -3.84 -5.66
CA MET A 19 4.42 -2.55 -5.30
C MET A 19 5.74 -2.27 -6.02
N SER A 20 6.61 -3.27 -6.19
CA SER A 20 7.87 -3.13 -6.92
C SER A 20 7.62 -2.74 -8.39
N SER A 21 6.67 -3.42 -9.04
CA SER A 21 6.28 -3.09 -10.42
C SER A 21 5.64 -1.71 -10.56
N ALA A 22 5.01 -1.19 -9.50
CA ALA A 22 4.45 0.15 -9.46
C ALA A 22 5.52 1.26 -9.21
N GLY A 23 6.79 0.88 -8.99
CA GLY A 23 7.88 1.81 -8.66
C GLY A 23 7.95 2.17 -7.17
N GLY A 24 7.45 1.31 -6.29
CA GLY A 24 7.64 1.43 -4.85
C GLY A 24 9.05 1.06 -4.39
N LEU A 25 9.33 1.30 -3.11
CA LEU A 25 10.65 1.10 -2.52
C LEU A 25 10.78 -0.32 -1.99
N ALA A 26 11.93 -0.96 -2.15
CA ALA A 26 12.24 -2.13 -1.34
C ALA A 26 12.32 -1.71 0.14
N MET A 27 11.82 -2.55 1.04
CA MET A 27 11.77 -2.26 2.47
C MET A 27 12.51 -3.35 3.23
N ASP A 28 13.06 -2.98 4.39
CA ASP A 28 13.65 -3.94 5.33
C ASP A 28 12.56 -4.87 5.88
N LEU A 29 12.81 -6.18 5.90
CA LEU A 29 11.88 -7.18 6.41
C LEU A 29 11.56 -6.98 7.90
N ASP A 30 12.50 -6.41 8.66
CA ASP A 30 12.34 -6.10 10.08
C ASP A 30 11.57 -4.79 10.33
N SER A 31 11.32 -4.00 9.28
CA SER A 31 10.50 -2.80 9.41
C SER A 31 9.05 -3.17 9.71
N SER A 32 8.38 -2.33 10.49
CA SER A 32 6.92 -2.39 10.69
C SER A 32 6.20 -1.25 9.97
N ASP A 33 6.93 -0.47 9.18
CA ASP A 33 6.37 0.61 8.38
C ASP A 33 5.55 0.04 7.22
N MET A 34 4.59 0.83 6.76
CA MET A 34 3.85 0.58 5.52
C MET A 34 4.24 1.63 4.48
N GLN A 35 4.27 1.26 3.21
CA GLN A 35 4.35 2.25 2.13
C GLN A 35 3.05 2.30 1.33
N TRP A 36 2.76 3.46 0.78
CA TRP A 36 1.67 3.66 -0.17
C TRP A 36 2.15 4.44 -1.39
N ARG A 37 1.45 4.26 -2.51
CA ARG A 37 1.77 4.90 -3.78
C ARG A 37 0.52 5.07 -4.63
N VAL A 38 0.36 6.23 -5.26
CA VAL A 38 -0.68 6.47 -6.26
C VAL A 38 -0.42 5.63 -7.50
N ARG A 39 -1.45 4.95 -8.05
CA ARG A 39 -1.31 4.06 -9.22
C ARG A 39 -1.01 4.83 -10.50
N GLU A 40 -1.88 5.75 -10.88
CA GLU A 40 -1.66 6.67 -12.00
C GLU A 40 -2.43 7.97 -11.76
N HIS A 41 -1.80 9.11 -12.02
CA HIS A 41 -2.49 10.40 -11.95
C HIS A 41 -3.39 10.57 -13.17
N LEU A 42 -4.64 10.98 -12.94
CA LEU A 42 -5.62 11.24 -13.99
C LEU A 42 -5.72 12.74 -14.34
N ALA A 43 -4.82 13.57 -13.81
CA ALA A 43 -4.80 15.00 -14.07
C ALA A 43 -4.26 15.30 -15.47
N HIS A 44 -5.04 16.03 -16.27
CA HIS A 44 -4.56 16.74 -17.46
C HIS A 44 -3.94 18.08 -17.01
N ASP A 45 -3.00 18.62 -17.79
CA ASP A 45 -2.12 19.80 -17.53
C ASP A 45 -2.71 21.06 -16.84
N ARG A 46 -4.03 21.13 -16.62
CA ARG A 46 -4.73 22.26 -15.97
C ARG A 46 -4.84 22.16 -14.44
N PHE A 47 -4.43 21.04 -13.82
CA PHE A 47 -4.48 20.83 -12.36
C PHE A 47 -3.13 20.41 -11.76
N ALA A 48 -2.04 20.67 -12.48
CA ALA A 48 -0.67 20.26 -12.14
C ALA A 48 -0.08 20.91 -10.88
N GLU A 49 -0.85 21.73 -10.15
CA GLU A 49 -0.38 22.51 -8.98
C GLU A 49 -0.67 21.87 -7.62
N ASN A 50 -1.20 20.64 -7.55
CA ASN A 50 -1.32 20.01 -6.24
C ASN A 50 -0.05 19.23 -5.91
N ASP A 51 0.81 19.84 -5.07
CA ASP A 51 1.99 19.30 -4.36
C ASP A 51 1.67 18.08 -3.47
N VAL A 52 0.82 17.14 -3.93
CA VAL A 52 0.54 15.93 -3.18
C VAL A 52 1.59 14.91 -3.56
N GLU A 53 2.44 14.59 -2.59
CA GLU A 53 3.41 13.50 -2.70
C GLU A 53 2.71 12.24 -3.25
N PRO A 54 3.18 11.67 -4.37
CA PRO A 54 2.51 10.55 -5.02
C PRO A 54 2.79 9.20 -4.33
N TYR A 55 3.53 9.24 -3.22
CA TYR A 55 3.88 8.10 -2.38
C TYR A 55 4.17 8.56 -0.96
N GLY A 56 4.27 7.62 -0.04
CA GLY A 56 4.72 7.91 1.31
C GLY A 56 4.96 6.65 2.13
N ILE A 57 5.57 6.85 3.30
CA ILE A 57 5.79 5.83 4.32
C ILE A 57 4.95 6.20 5.54
N VAL A 58 4.31 5.20 6.14
CA VAL A 58 3.45 5.31 7.32
C VAL A 58 4.13 4.52 8.43
N SER A 59 4.46 5.23 9.51
CA SER A 59 5.04 4.64 10.72
C SER A 59 4.05 3.70 11.40
N PRO A 60 4.48 2.71 12.22
CA PRO A 60 3.56 1.76 12.84
C PRO A 60 2.65 2.39 13.91
N LYS A 61 2.98 3.62 14.32
CA LYS A 61 2.19 4.42 15.26
C LYS A 61 1.02 5.12 14.57
N ASP A 62 1.13 5.30 13.25
CA ASP A 62 0.18 6.05 12.45
C ASP A 62 -0.74 5.11 11.67
N ASN A 63 -1.89 5.65 11.26
CA ASN A 63 -2.86 4.96 10.42
C ASN A 63 -2.98 5.72 9.10
N LEU A 64 -3.18 5.00 8.00
CA LEU A 64 -3.52 5.58 6.71
C LEU A 64 -5.04 5.60 6.56
N TYR A 65 -5.60 6.79 6.32
CA TYR A 65 -7.02 6.97 6.06
C TYR A 65 -7.25 7.31 4.58
N VAL A 66 -8.10 6.54 3.93
CA VAL A 66 -8.47 6.74 2.52
C VAL A 66 -9.98 6.93 2.45
N ARG A 67 -10.41 8.07 1.94
CA ARG A 67 -11.82 8.31 1.61
C ARG A 67 -12.06 8.09 0.13
N TRP A 68 -12.96 7.16 -0.20
CA TRP A 68 -13.33 6.86 -1.56
C TRP A 68 -14.30 7.90 -2.10
N ASN A 69 -13.91 8.56 -3.20
CA ASN A 69 -14.68 9.66 -3.80
C ASN A 69 -15.24 9.32 -5.20
N SER A 70 -15.22 8.04 -5.59
CA SER A 70 -15.81 7.57 -6.86
C SER A 70 -17.11 6.82 -6.61
N GLN A 71 -17.97 6.71 -7.63
CA GLN A 71 -19.26 6.03 -7.52
C GLN A 71 -19.14 4.53 -7.25
N ASP A 72 -18.14 3.89 -7.87
CA ASP A 72 -17.95 2.44 -7.84
C ASP A 72 -16.46 2.11 -7.84
N GLY A 73 -16.07 1.13 -7.04
CA GLY A 73 -14.67 0.71 -6.92
C GLY A 73 -14.50 -0.56 -6.11
N TYR A 74 -13.25 -1.02 -6.02
CA TYR A 74 -12.89 -2.20 -5.23
C TYR A 74 -11.57 -1.99 -4.51
N ALA A 75 -11.51 -2.47 -3.26
CA ALA A 75 -10.25 -2.73 -2.57
C ALA A 75 -9.93 -4.22 -2.67
N TYR A 76 -8.69 -4.54 -3.00
CA TYR A 76 -8.17 -5.90 -3.11
C TYR A 76 -7.11 -6.14 -2.03
N ILE A 77 -7.22 -7.25 -1.32
CA ILE A 77 -6.28 -7.62 -0.25
C ILE A 77 -5.56 -8.89 -0.69
N ASP A 78 -4.23 -8.80 -0.82
CA ASP A 78 -3.37 -9.92 -1.21
C ASP A 78 -3.81 -10.62 -2.52
N GLY A 79 -4.19 -9.81 -3.51
CA GLY A 79 -4.64 -10.26 -4.82
C GLY A 79 -6.17 -10.30 -4.97
N HIS A 80 -6.66 -11.13 -5.90
CA HIS A 80 -8.04 -11.03 -6.39
C HIS A 80 -9.08 -11.76 -5.51
N HIS A 81 -8.64 -12.63 -4.60
CA HIS A 81 -9.52 -13.51 -3.84
C HIS A 81 -10.30 -12.76 -2.73
N VAL A 82 -9.66 -11.78 -2.09
CA VAL A 82 -10.30 -10.92 -1.10
C VAL A 82 -10.54 -9.56 -1.72
N LYS A 83 -11.82 -9.26 -1.98
CA LYS A 83 -12.24 -7.98 -2.56
C LYS A 83 -13.38 -7.38 -1.76
N MET A 84 -13.32 -6.08 -1.55
CA MET A 84 -14.36 -5.29 -0.91
C MET A 84 -14.89 -4.29 -1.93
N HIS A 85 -16.20 -4.25 -2.09
CA HIS A 85 -16.86 -3.25 -2.93
C HIS A 85 -16.84 -1.91 -2.21
N LEU A 86 -16.48 -0.84 -2.94
CA LEU A 86 -16.40 0.52 -2.44
C LEU A 86 -17.41 1.41 -3.17
N GLN A 87 -18.14 2.20 -2.41
CA GLN A 87 -19.11 3.18 -2.87
C GLN A 87 -18.73 4.59 -2.42
N LEU A 88 -19.31 5.59 -3.09
CA LEU A 88 -19.03 6.99 -2.80
C LEU A 88 -19.19 7.31 -1.31
N GLY A 89 -18.12 7.79 -0.69
CA GLY A 89 -18.09 8.20 0.70
C GLY A 89 -17.55 7.15 1.66
N ASP A 90 -17.29 5.92 1.22
CA ASP A 90 -16.64 4.89 2.05
C ASP A 90 -15.27 5.34 2.54
N GLU A 91 -14.94 4.94 3.75
CA GLU A 91 -13.68 5.25 4.41
C GLU A 91 -12.93 3.96 4.74
N LEU A 92 -11.65 3.91 4.38
CA LEU A 92 -10.75 2.82 4.68
C LEU A 92 -9.71 3.31 5.67
N GLU A 93 -9.59 2.61 6.79
CA GLU A 93 -8.49 2.74 7.73
C GLU A 93 -7.55 1.55 7.55
N ILE A 94 -6.28 1.85 7.30
CA ILE A 94 -5.23 0.85 7.17
C ILE A 94 -4.19 1.10 8.26
N SER A 95 -3.86 0.05 9.02
CA SER A 95 -2.88 0.11 10.12
C SER A 95 -2.03 -1.15 10.17
N THR A 96 -0.85 -1.04 10.79
CA THR A 96 0.07 -2.17 11.01
C THR A 96 -0.08 -2.78 12.40
N LYS A 97 -1.20 -2.52 13.10
CA LYS A 97 -1.46 -2.98 14.48
C LYS A 97 -1.81 -4.47 14.61
N SER A 98 -1.81 -5.20 13.50
CA SER A 98 -2.10 -6.64 13.49
C SER A 98 -0.90 -7.44 14.02
N PRO A 99 -1.11 -8.62 14.62
CA PRO A 99 -0.01 -9.50 15.02
C PRO A 99 0.90 -9.83 13.83
N PRO A 100 2.24 -9.80 13.99
CA PRO A 100 3.16 -10.10 12.90
C PRO A 100 3.10 -11.58 12.53
N LEU A 101 3.36 -11.87 11.24
CA LEU A 101 3.53 -13.24 10.77
C LEU A 101 4.86 -13.78 11.28
N LYS A 102 4.83 -14.94 11.96
CA LYS A 102 6.04 -15.61 12.45
C LYS A 102 6.68 -16.42 11.33
N LEU A 103 7.92 -16.10 10.99
CA LEU A 103 8.75 -16.88 10.09
C LEU A 103 9.55 -17.89 10.91
N PHE A 104 9.56 -19.15 10.46
CA PHE A 104 10.38 -20.21 11.02
C PHE A 104 11.38 -20.64 9.96
N CYS A 105 12.65 -20.34 10.21
CA CYS A 105 13.74 -20.58 9.28
C CYS A 105 14.59 -21.75 9.76
N SER A 106 15.06 -22.58 8.83
CA SER A 106 16.01 -23.66 9.12
C SER A 106 17.45 -23.14 9.05
N GLU A 107 18.36 -23.75 9.79
CA GLU A 107 19.80 -23.44 9.73
C GLU A 107 20.43 -23.67 8.33
N TYR A 108 19.70 -24.33 7.42
CA TYR A 108 20.11 -24.60 6.04
C TYR A 108 19.60 -23.55 5.04
N ASP A 109 18.75 -22.61 5.48
CA ASP A 109 18.26 -21.52 4.65
C ASP A 109 19.32 -20.42 4.59
N THR A 110 20.25 -20.55 3.64
CA THR A 110 21.38 -19.62 3.47
C THR A 110 21.01 -18.32 2.75
N GLU A 111 19.75 -18.17 2.36
CA GLU A 111 19.23 -17.00 1.64
C GLU A 111 18.92 -15.84 2.62
N PRO A 112 19.08 -14.57 2.19
CA PRO A 112 18.87 -13.40 3.06
C PRO A 112 17.41 -13.19 3.47
N THR A 113 16.48 -14.07 3.09
CA THR A 113 15.05 -14.03 3.45
C THR A 113 14.76 -14.39 4.91
N CYS A 114 15.76 -14.87 5.65
CA CYS A 114 15.62 -15.46 6.99
C CYS A 114 16.52 -14.83 8.06
N ARG A 115 17.07 -13.64 7.80
CA ARG A 115 17.84 -12.89 8.81
C ARG A 115 16.95 -11.97 9.61
#